data_AF-A0A6A6XV14-F1
#
_entry.id   AF-A0A6A6XV14-F1
#
_cell.length_a   1.000
_cell.length_b   1.000
_cell.length_c   1.000
_cell.angle_alpha   90.00
_cell.angle_beta   90.00
_cell.angle_gamma   90.00
#
_symmetry.space_group_name_H-M   'P 1'
#
loop_
_entity.id
_entity.type
_entity.pdbx_description
1 polymer ?
#
loop_
_entity_poly.entity_id
_entity_poly.type
_entity_poly.pdbx_seq_one_letter_code
_entity_poly.pdbx_strand_id
1 'polypeptide(L)'
;WGKCGIAWTMVSPTRPTDGSCWKSIDHFSTLSYGWIPDNGADFFTLFVQTLKEKWLTLCELAEERLSKRRLDQLCAKGDSPNLIHHLAEDAQEWAKLRSILRGQVRAAKSFAVEYCSCYDQDNGSRVMQEAIDCFNTEVSDQISQLEQTVKDLLQFEFAWVSINEAHRSTSIATSIKRLSWITFIFLPAMFASSLFGMNVDILETNPDWRWYLLLGSGFLALTVLGWLLFKYGQVSDGPLPNASLY
;
A
#
# COMPACT_ATOMS: atom_id res chain seq x y z
N TRP A 1 -4.33 -15.46 -19.60
CA TRP A 1 -5.49 -16.37 -19.57
C TRP A 1 -5.78 -16.89 -20.97
N GLY A 2 -5.88 -18.22 -21.15
CA GLY A 2 -6.50 -18.78 -22.35
C GLY A 2 -8.00 -18.49 -22.35
N LYS A 3 -8.59 -18.23 -23.52
CA LYS A 3 -10.03 -17.99 -23.65
C LYS A 3 -10.77 -19.28 -23.25
N CYS A 4 -11.55 -19.23 -22.17
CA CYS A 4 -12.47 -20.30 -21.81
C CYS A 4 -13.90 -19.87 -22.12
N GLY A 5 -14.62 -20.77 -22.76
CA GLY A 5 -16.02 -20.61 -23.13
C GLY A 5 -16.68 -21.99 -23.25
N ILE A 6 -17.98 -21.96 -23.03
CA ILE A 6 -18.90 -23.07 -23.26
C ILE A 6 -20.06 -22.55 -24.12
N ALA A 7 -20.65 -23.40 -24.93
CA ALA A 7 -21.87 -23.12 -25.68
C ALA A 7 -22.68 -24.39 -25.87
N TRP A 8 -24.00 -24.29 -25.91
CA TRP A 8 -24.87 -25.43 -26.22
C TRP A 8 -26.15 -24.99 -26.91
N THR A 9 -26.81 -25.92 -27.59
CA THR A 9 -28.03 -25.68 -28.36
C THR A 9 -29.22 -26.36 -27.70
N MET A 10 -30.29 -25.59 -27.46
CA MET A 10 -31.56 -26.10 -26.92
C MET A 10 -32.57 -26.30 -28.06
N VAL A 11 -33.26 -27.43 -28.07
CA VAL A 11 -34.30 -27.72 -29.08
C VAL A 11 -35.66 -27.94 -28.42
N SER A 12 -36.67 -27.28 -29.00
CA SER A 12 -38.06 -27.35 -28.55
C SER A 12 -38.68 -28.72 -28.90
N PRO A 13 -39.52 -29.30 -28.03
CA PRO A 13 -40.21 -30.52 -28.37
C PRO A 13 -41.20 -30.31 -29.52
N THR A 14 -41.10 -31.17 -30.54
CA THR A 14 -41.91 -31.10 -31.77
C THR A 14 -43.39 -31.46 -31.59
N ARG A 15 -43.84 -31.93 -30.41
CA ARG A 15 -45.26 -32.21 -30.12
C ARG A 15 -45.63 -31.79 -28.69
N PRO A 16 -46.73 -31.03 -28.49
CA PRO A 16 -47.17 -30.55 -27.18
C PRO A 16 -47.94 -31.59 -26.34
N THR A 17 -48.08 -32.84 -26.81
CA THR A 17 -48.97 -33.85 -26.18
C THR A 17 -48.26 -34.79 -25.20
N ASP A 18 -46.94 -34.73 -25.13
CA ASP A 18 -46.13 -35.50 -24.19
C ASP A 18 -45.37 -34.45 -23.38
N GLY A 19 -45.35 -34.55 -22.04
CA GLY A 19 -44.81 -33.55 -21.10
C GLY A 19 -43.31 -33.29 -21.24
N SER A 20 -42.86 -32.95 -22.44
CA SER A 20 -41.50 -32.97 -22.91
C SER A 20 -40.90 -31.57 -22.81
N CYS A 21 -39.71 -31.51 -22.25
CA CYS A 21 -38.92 -30.30 -22.13
C CYS A 21 -38.18 -29.96 -23.40
N TRP A 22 -37.74 -28.71 -23.45
CA TRP A 22 -36.51 -28.34 -24.12
C TRP A 22 -35.34 -29.24 -23.70
N LYS A 23 -34.67 -29.85 -24.68
CA LYS A 23 -33.49 -30.69 -24.44
C LYS A 23 -32.25 -30.04 -25.04
N SER A 24 -31.13 -30.15 -24.33
CA SER A 24 -29.82 -29.79 -24.86
C SER A 24 -29.34 -30.86 -25.84
N ILE A 25 -28.86 -30.48 -27.02
CA ILE A 25 -28.45 -31.42 -28.08
C ILE A 25 -26.95 -31.30 -28.38
N ASP A 26 -26.50 -30.11 -28.80
CA ASP A 26 -25.10 -29.87 -29.13
C ASP A 26 -24.41 -29.16 -27.98
N HIS A 27 -23.20 -29.60 -27.61
CA HIS A 27 -22.38 -28.97 -26.58
C HIS A 27 -20.97 -28.72 -27.11
N PHE A 28 -20.49 -27.49 -26.90
CA PHE A 28 -19.16 -27.04 -27.26
C PHE A 28 -18.45 -26.58 -25.98
N SER A 29 -17.27 -27.13 -25.74
CA SER A 29 -16.46 -26.83 -24.56
C SER A 29 -15.02 -26.55 -24.95
N THR A 30 -14.42 -25.56 -24.30
CA THR A 30 -12.96 -25.36 -24.28
C THR A 30 -12.35 -25.81 -22.95
N LEU A 31 -13.17 -26.44 -22.09
CA LEU A 31 -12.75 -26.98 -20.80
C LEU A 31 -11.92 -28.25 -21.00
N SER A 32 -11.00 -28.53 -20.08
CA SER A 32 -10.17 -29.73 -20.08
C SER A 32 -10.92 -31.02 -19.72
N TYR A 33 -12.20 -30.88 -19.32
CA TYR A 33 -13.06 -32.01 -19.01
C TYR A 33 -13.59 -32.66 -20.29
N GLY A 34 -13.36 -33.97 -20.44
CA GLY A 34 -13.81 -34.76 -21.59
C GLY A 34 -15.25 -35.26 -21.52
N TRP A 35 -15.96 -34.99 -20.41
CA TRP A 35 -17.35 -35.39 -20.22
C TRP A 35 -18.30 -34.21 -20.47
N ILE A 36 -19.36 -34.45 -21.24
CA ILE A 36 -20.42 -33.49 -21.54
C ILE A 36 -21.61 -33.84 -20.62
N PRO A 37 -22.05 -32.93 -19.74
CA PRO A 37 -23.17 -33.19 -18.84
C PRO A 37 -24.51 -33.39 -19.55
N ASP A 38 -25.44 -34.05 -18.87
CA ASP A 38 -26.75 -34.39 -19.43
C ASP A 38 -27.69 -33.17 -19.57
N ASN A 39 -27.40 -32.08 -18.86
CA ASN A 39 -28.17 -30.84 -18.92
C ASN A 39 -27.28 -29.58 -19.00
N GLY A 40 -27.84 -28.49 -19.53
CA GLY A 40 -27.10 -27.22 -19.68
C GLY A 40 -26.79 -26.51 -18.35
N ALA A 41 -27.54 -26.79 -17.28
CA ALA A 41 -27.32 -26.20 -15.96
C ALA A 41 -26.06 -26.78 -15.28
N ASP A 42 -25.85 -28.09 -15.39
CA ASP A 42 -24.67 -28.82 -14.94
C ASP A 42 -23.45 -28.41 -15.77
N PHE A 43 -23.63 -28.22 -17.08
CA PHE A 43 -22.56 -27.75 -17.96
C PHE A 43 -22.10 -26.32 -17.61
N PHE A 44 -23.04 -25.43 -17.29
CA PHE A 44 -22.72 -24.12 -16.74
C PHE A 44 -22.03 -24.20 -15.37
N THR A 45 -22.52 -25.07 -14.49
CA THR A 45 -21.93 -25.28 -13.15
C THR A 45 -20.47 -25.73 -13.26
N LEU A 46 -20.17 -26.67 -14.17
CA LEU A 46 -18.80 -27.11 -14.47
C LEU A 46 -17.90 -25.96 -14.96
N PHE A 47 -18.44 -25.07 -15.78
CA PHE A 47 -17.71 -23.88 -16.23
C PHE A 47 -17.41 -22.92 -15.07
N VAL A 48 -18.39 -22.64 -14.21
CA VAL A 48 -18.20 -21.78 -13.01
C VAL A 48 -17.14 -22.39 -12.09
N GLN A 49 -17.16 -23.72 -11.89
CA GLN A 49 -16.15 -24.41 -11.10
C GLN A 49 -14.74 -24.30 -11.71
N THR A 50 -14.62 -24.45 -13.04
CA THR A 50 -13.33 -24.27 -13.71
C THR A 50 -12.83 -22.82 -13.61
N LEU A 51 -13.75 -21.85 -13.70
CA LEU A 51 -13.43 -20.44 -13.51
C LEU A 51 -12.94 -20.18 -12.08
N LYS A 52 -13.60 -20.79 -11.09
CA LYS A 52 -13.21 -20.75 -9.68
C LYS A 52 -11.79 -21.25 -9.46
N GLU A 53 -11.46 -22.44 -9.94
CA GLU A 53 -10.11 -23.02 -9.82
C GLU A 53 -9.04 -22.09 -10.39
N LYS A 54 -9.28 -21.49 -11.56
CA LYS A 54 -8.34 -20.54 -12.17
C LYS A 54 -8.15 -19.27 -11.36
N TRP A 55 -9.22 -18.77 -10.75
CA TRP A 55 -9.13 -17.62 -9.84
C TRP A 55 -8.36 -17.97 -8.57
N LEU A 56 -8.59 -19.15 -8.00
CA LEU A 56 -7.88 -19.61 -6.81
C LEU A 56 -6.38 -19.78 -7.09
N THR A 57 -5.99 -20.41 -8.20
CA THR A 57 -4.56 -20.52 -8.58
C THR A 57 -3.91 -19.14 -8.79
N LEU A 58 -4.66 -18.17 -9.31
CA LEU A 58 -4.17 -16.79 -9.42
C LEU A 58 -3.95 -16.17 -8.04
N CYS A 59 -4.88 -16.40 -7.10
CA CYS A 59 -4.76 -15.90 -5.72
C CYS A 59 -3.57 -16.55 -4.99
N GLU A 60 -3.40 -17.87 -5.08
CA GLU A 60 -2.28 -18.61 -4.48
C GLU A 60 -0.92 -18.09 -4.96
N LEU A 61 -0.77 -17.93 -6.28
CA LEU A 61 0.48 -17.42 -6.87
C LEU A 61 0.77 -15.98 -6.43
N ALA A 62 -0.26 -15.19 -6.16
CA ALA A 62 -0.10 -13.84 -5.67
C ALA A 62 0.19 -13.79 -4.17
N GLU A 63 -0.40 -14.69 -3.38
CA GLU A 63 -0.09 -14.88 -1.97
C GLU A 63 1.39 -15.25 -1.79
N GLU A 64 1.90 -16.18 -2.61
CA GLU A 64 3.32 -16.56 -2.59
C GLU A 64 4.21 -15.34 -2.87
N ARG A 65 3.88 -14.54 -3.89
CA ARG A 65 4.62 -13.30 -4.20
C ARG A 65 4.59 -12.30 -3.03
N LEU A 66 3.44 -12.13 -2.40
CA LEU A 66 3.27 -11.21 -1.28
C LEU A 66 4.05 -11.69 -0.04
N SER A 67 4.04 -13.00 0.23
CA SER A 67 4.81 -13.61 1.32
C SER A 67 6.32 -13.39 1.15
N LYS A 68 6.81 -13.50 -0.10
CA LYS A 68 8.21 -13.23 -0.43
C LYS A 68 8.57 -11.76 -0.22
N ARG A 69 7.73 -10.83 -0.68
CA ARG A 69 7.92 -9.39 -0.45
C ARG A 69 7.95 -9.06 1.04
N ARG A 70 7.08 -9.66 1.84
CA ARG A 70 7.08 -9.51 3.31
C ARG A 70 8.39 -9.99 3.94
N LEU A 71 8.96 -11.11 3.47
CA LEU A 71 10.24 -11.59 3.97
C LEU A 71 11.39 -10.63 3.60
N ASP A 72 11.42 -10.20 2.33
CA ASP A 72 12.42 -9.24 1.84
C ASP A 72 12.35 -7.93 2.63
N GLN A 73 11.15 -7.46 2.96
CA GLN A 73 10.89 -6.28 3.79
C GLN A 73 11.46 -6.43 5.21
N LEU A 74 11.24 -7.58 5.87
CA LEU A 74 11.79 -7.87 7.19
C LEU A 74 13.33 -7.90 7.16
N CYS A 75 13.92 -8.39 6.07
CA CYS A 75 15.37 -8.38 5.87
C CYS A 75 15.91 -6.96 5.59
N ALA A 76 15.21 -6.18 4.77
CA ALA A 76 15.64 -4.86 4.32
C ALA A 76 15.45 -3.75 5.36
N LYS A 77 14.69 -3.97 6.44
CA LYS A 77 14.51 -3.01 7.54
C LYS A 77 14.17 -1.60 7.01
N GLY A 78 13.18 -1.54 6.12
CA GLY A 78 12.65 -0.32 5.51
C GLY A 78 13.66 0.59 4.79
N ASP A 79 14.76 0.01 4.29
CA ASP A 79 15.74 0.72 3.45
C ASP A 79 15.36 0.69 1.94
N SER A 80 14.17 0.16 1.61
CA SER A 80 13.68 0.03 0.23
C SER A 80 12.61 1.09 -0.11
N PRO A 81 12.99 2.27 -0.63
CA PRO A 81 12.04 3.35 -0.93
C PRO A 81 11.00 2.98 -2.01
N ASN A 82 11.30 2.00 -2.86
CA ASN A 82 10.42 1.57 -3.94
C ASN A 82 9.32 0.58 -3.49
N LEU A 83 9.43 0.01 -2.28
CA LEU A 83 8.48 -1.00 -1.81
C LEU A 83 7.08 -0.44 -1.62
N ILE A 84 6.97 0.79 -1.10
CA ILE A 84 5.69 1.50 -0.94
C ILE A 84 4.99 1.69 -2.29
N HIS A 85 5.75 2.05 -3.33
CA HIS A 85 5.19 2.24 -4.66
C HIS A 85 4.65 0.92 -5.23
N HIS A 86 5.42 -0.16 -5.13
CA HIS A 86 4.99 -1.48 -5.57
C HIS A 86 3.78 -2.03 -4.79
N LEU A 87 3.72 -1.80 -3.47
CA LEU A 87 2.55 -2.18 -2.67
C LEU A 87 1.30 -1.38 -3.05
N ALA A 88 1.46 -0.10 -3.39
CA ALA A 88 0.36 0.73 -3.88
C ALA A 88 -0.11 0.31 -5.29
N GLU A 89 0.82 -0.08 -6.16
CA GLU A 89 0.51 -0.67 -7.48
C GLU A 89 -0.27 -1.98 -7.31
N ASP A 90 0.21 -2.90 -6.47
CA ASP A 90 -0.49 -4.16 -6.16
C ASP A 90 -1.92 -3.88 -5.67
N ALA A 91 -2.10 -2.95 -4.72
CA ALA A 91 -3.43 -2.57 -4.23
C ALA A 91 -4.36 -2.06 -5.35
N GLN A 92 -3.82 -1.33 -6.33
CA GLN A 92 -4.58 -0.90 -7.50
C GLN A 92 -4.96 -2.08 -8.41
N GLU A 93 -4.05 -3.03 -8.62
CA GLU A 93 -4.31 -4.24 -9.39
C GLU A 93 -5.40 -5.10 -8.73
N TRP A 94 -5.38 -5.26 -7.41
CA TRP A 94 -6.41 -5.97 -6.66
C TRP A 94 -7.79 -5.34 -6.82
N ALA A 95 -7.89 -4.02 -6.76
CA ALA A 95 -9.13 -3.31 -6.99
C ALA A 95 -9.69 -3.55 -8.42
N LYS A 96 -8.80 -3.62 -9.43
CA LYS A 96 -9.18 -3.97 -10.81
C LYS A 96 -9.68 -5.40 -10.89
N LEU A 97 -8.97 -6.37 -10.30
CA LEU A 97 -9.37 -7.78 -10.27
C LEU A 97 -10.72 -7.97 -9.57
N ARG A 98 -10.96 -7.28 -8.45
CA ARG A 98 -12.26 -7.28 -7.75
C ARG A 98 -13.39 -6.73 -8.62
N SER A 99 -13.12 -5.71 -9.43
CA SER A 99 -14.08 -5.19 -10.40
C SER A 99 -14.42 -6.22 -11.49
N ILE A 100 -13.39 -6.89 -12.03
CA ILE A 100 -13.54 -7.94 -13.05
C ILE A 100 -14.36 -9.11 -12.51
N LEU A 101 -14.03 -9.62 -11.31
CA LEU A 101 -14.76 -10.71 -10.64
C LEU A 101 -16.24 -10.36 -10.50
N ARG A 102 -16.55 -9.17 -9.97
CA ARG A 102 -17.93 -8.69 -9.81
C ARG A 102 -18.67 -8.56 -11.14
N GLY A 103 -17.96 -8.16 -12.21
CA GLY A 103 -18.51 -8.16 -13.57
C GLY A 103 -18.86 -9.57 -14.05
N GLN A 104 -17.95 -10.54 -13.85
CA GLN A 104 -18.16 -11.95 -14.21
C GLN A 104 -19.33 -12.58 -13.43
N VAL A 105 -19.38 -12.37 -12.11
CA VAL A 105 -20.47 -12.85 -11.26
C VAL A 105 -21.81 -12.26 -11.69
N ARG A 106 -21.86 -10.96 -12.00
CA ARG A 106 -23.10 -10.32 -12.47
C ARG A 106 -23.57 -10.91 -13.80
N ALA A 107 -22.65 -11.10 -14.76
CA ALA A 107 -22.95 -11.71 -16.05
C ALA A 107 -23.45 -13.16 -15.87
N ALA A 108 -22.78 -13.93 -15.02
CA ALA A 108 -23.16 -15.30 -14.67
C ALA A 108 -24.56 -15.39 -14.04
N LYS A 109 -24.87 -14.50 -13.08
CA LYS A 109 -26.21 -14.43 -12.47
C LYS A 109 -27.29 -14.05 -13.47
N SER A 110 -27.03 -13.05 -14.33
CA SER A 110 -27.96 -12.65 -15.39
C SER A 110 -28.25 -13.80 -16.33
N PHE A 111 -27.21 -14.52 -16.77
CA PHE A 111 -27.34 -15.69 -17.63
C PHE A 111 -28.15 -16.79 -16.95
N ALA A 112 -27.86 -17.11 -15.68
CA ALA A 112 -28.60 -18.14 -14.95
C ALA A 112 -30.09 -17.81 -14.84
N VAL A 113 -30.45 -16.56 -14.55
CA VAL A 113 -31.86 -16.11 -14.49
C VAL A 113 -32.54 -16.23 -15.85
N GLU A 114 -31.90 -15.75 -16.92
CA GLU A 114 -32.44 -15.80 -18.28
C GLU A 114 -32.64 -17.25 -18.75
N TYR A 115 -31.62 -18.09 -18.57
CA TYR A 115 -31.68 -19.50 -18.90
C TYR A 115 -32.80 -20.22 -18.16
N CYS A 116 -32.92 -20.02 -16.85
CA CYS A 116 -33.98 -20.66 -16.06
C CYS A 116 -35.37 -20.15 -16.43
N SER A 117 -35.52 -18.86 -16.73
CA SER A 117 -36.83 -18.32 -17.14
C SER A 117 -37.40 -18.99 -18.40
N CYS A 118 -36.54 -19.51 -19.29
CA CYS A 118 -36.94 -20.15 -20.53
C CYS A 118 -36.96 -21.69 -20.46
N TYR A 119 -36.15 -22.30 -19.58
CA TYR A 119 -35.83 -23.72 -19.65
C TYR A 119 -35.85 -24.46 -18.29
N ASP A 120 -36.32 -23.83 -17.20
CA ASP A 120 -36.31 -24.43 -15.86
C ASP A 120 -37.29 -25.60 -15.76
N GLN A 121 -36.75 -26.81 -15.70
CA GLN A 121 -37.54 -28.03 -15.57
C GLN A 121 -37.24 -28.86 -14.33
N ASP A 122 -36.11 -28.63 -13.65
CA ASP A 122 -35.68 -29.50 -12.55
C ASP A 122 -34.61 -28.84 -11.64
N ASN A 123 -35.02 -27.94 -10.74
CA ASN A 123 -34.18 -27.33 -9.70
C ASN A 123 -32.85 -26.67 -10.18
N GLY A 124 -32.64 -26.54 -11.49
CA GLY A 124 -31.38 -26.13 -12.10
C GLY A 124 -31.04 -24.68 -11.81
N SER A 125 -32.06 -23.83 -11.64
CA SER A 125 -31.91 -22.46 -11.13
C SER A 125 -31.20 -22.43 -9.78
N ARG A 126 -31.60 -23.31 -8.85
CA ARG A 126 -31.00 -23.37 -7.53
C ARG A 126 -29.56 -23.84 -7.60
N VAL A 127 -29.28 -24.89 -8.37
CA VAL A 127 -27.91 -25.43 -8.54
C VAL A 127 -26.98 -24.39 -9.16
N MET A 128 -27.41 -23.68 -10.21
CA MET A 128 -26.61 -22.65 -10.86
C MET A 128 -26.37 -21.44 -9.94
N GLN A 129 -27.38 -21.01 -9.18
CA GLN A 129 -27.22 -19.90 -8.23
C GLN A 129 -26.30 -20.28 -7.06
N GLU A 130 -26.47 -21.48 -6.49
CA GLU A 130 -25.59 -22.01 -5.43
C GLU A 130 -24.13 -22.08 -5.91
N ALA A 131 -23.89 -22.54 -7.13
CA ALA A 131 -22.55 -22.60 -7.72
C ALA A 131 -21.94 -21.19 -7.93
N ILE A 132 -22.72 -20.23 -8.42
CA ILE A 132 -22.25 -18.84 -8.61
C ILE A 132 -21.96 -18.18 -7.25
N ASP A 133 -22.82 -18.40 -6.26
CA ASP A 133 -22.66 -17.81 -4.93
C ASP A 133 -21.43 -18.41 -4.24
N CYS A 134 -21.23 -19.73 -4.29
CA CYS A 134 -20.02 -20.40 -3.81
C CYS A 134 -18.75 -19.85 -4.49
N PHE A 135 -18.75 -19.73 -5.82
CA PHE A 135 -17.65 -19.11 -6.56
C PHE A 135 -17.37 -17.68 -6.10
N ASN A 136 -18.41 -16.86 -5.99
CA ASN A 136 -18.28 -15.47 -5.59
C ASN A 136 -17.76 -15.35 -4.16
N THR A 137 -18.28 -16.13 -3.22
CA THR A 137 -17.87 -16.06 -1.80
C THR A 137 -16.42 -16.49 -1.61
N GLU A 138 -16.03 -17.64 -2.18
CA GLU A 138 -14.66 -18.18 -1.98
C GLU A 138 -13.60 -17.25 -2.60
N VAL A 139 -13.80 -16.83 -3.86
CA VAL A 139 -12.81 -15.97 -4.53
C VAL A 139 -12.80 -14.57 -3.93
N SER A 140 -13.96 -14.03 -3.53
CA SER A 140 -14.01 -12.72 -2.87
C SER A 140 -13.32 -12.74 -1.51
N ASP A 141 -13.43 -13.84 -0.76
CA ASP A 141 -12.76 -13.98 0.53
C ASP A 141 -11.23 -13.99 0.34
N GLN A 142 -10.71 -14.82 -0.58
CA GLN A 142 -9.28 -14.87 -0.89
C GLN A 142 -8.73 -13.51 -1.36
N ILE A 143 -9.43 -12.81 -2.25
CA ILE A 143 -9.02 -11.45 -2.67
C ILE A 143 -9.03 -10.48 -1.49
N SER A 144 -10.01 -10.58 -0.59
CA SER A 144 -10.11 -9.69 0.57
C SER A 144 -8.98 -9.95 1.58
N GLN A 145 -8.57 -11.21 1.77
CA GLN A 145 -7.40 -11.58 2.58
C GLN A 145 -6.09 -11.01 1.99
N LEU A 146 -5.92 -11.09 0.67
CA LEU A 146 -4.77 -10.50 -0.02
C LEU A 146 -4.75 -8.97 0.09
N GLU A 147 -5.88 -8.30 -0.13
CA GLU A 147 -6.01 -6.85 0.03
C GLU A 147 -5.70 -6.42 1.48
N GLN A 148 -6.15 -7.17 2.47
CA GLN A 148 -5.85 -6.90 3.87
C GLN A 148 -4.35 -7.03 4.14
N THR A 149 -3.73 -8.09 3.64
CA THR A 149 -2.29 -8.32 3.81
C THR A 149 -1.47 -7.19 3.17
N VAL A 150 -1.83 -6.73 1.97
CA VAL A 150 -1.16 -5.57 1.33
C VAL A 150 -1.29 -4.30 2.17
N LYS A 151 -2.49 -4.02 2.72
CA LYS A 151 -2.71 -2.86 3.59
C LYS A 151 -1.88 -2.93 4.87
N ASP A 152 -1.81 -4.10 5.50
CA ASP A 152 -1.03 -4.30 6.73
C ASP A 152 0.47 -4.09 6.48
N LEU A 153 1.00 -4.60 5.36
CA LEU A 153 2.40 -4.37 4.97
C LEU A 153 2.68 -2.89 4.71
N LEU A 154 1.76 -2.18 4.06
CA LEU A 154 1.90 -0.77 3.75
C LEU A 154 1.84 0.10 5.02
N GLN A 155 0.98 -0.24 5.98
CA GLN A 155 0.98 0.40 7.30
C GLN A 155 2.28 0.15 8.06
N PHE A 156 2.79 -1.07 8.03
CA PHE A 156 4.06 -1.41 8.65
C PHE A 156 5.23 -0.64 8.01
N GLU A 157 5.27 -0.54 6.68
CA GLU A 157 6.28 0.26 5.97
C GLU A 157 6.24 1.72 6.36
N PHE A 158 5.06 2.34 6.42
CA PHE A 158 4.96 3.73 6.86
C PHE A 158 5.41 3.93 8.30
N ALA A 159 5.05 3.02 9.20
CA ALA A 159 5.54 3.06 10.58
C ALA A 159 7.07 2.95 10.63
N TRP A 160 7.65 2.06 9.84
CA TRP A 160 9.10 1.89 9.78
C TRP A 160 9.81 3.11 9.19
N VAL A 161 9.35 3.62 8.04
CA VAL A 161 9.91 4.82 7.40
C VAL A 161 9.86 6.02 8.35
N SER A 162 8.75 6.21 9.08
CA SER A 162 8.63 7.26 10.10
C SER A 162 9.66 7.11 11.22
N ILE A 163 9.87 5.89 11.73
CA ILE A 163 10.89 5.60 12.75
C ILE A 163 12.31 5.85 12.21
N ASN A 164 12.60 5.37 11.00
CA ASN A 164 13.91 5.56 10.37
C ASN A 164 14.18 7.05 10.10
N GLU A 165 13.18 7.80 9.64
CA GLU A 165 13.26 9.25 9.44
C GLU A 165 13.44 9.99 10.78
N ALA A 166 12.77 9.55 11.85
CA ALA A 166 12.94 10.13 13.19
C ALA A 166 14.34 9.87 13.75
N HIS A 167 14.87 8.66 13.61
CA HIS A 167 16.24 8.34 13.98
C HIS A 167 17.24 9.15 13.16
N ARG A 168 17.05 9.22 11.84
CA ARG A 168 17.88 10.02 10.94
C ARG A 168 17.82 11.50 11.31
N SER A 169 16.64 12.04 11.57
CA SER A 169 16.44 13.43 12.01
C SER A 169 17.14 13.72 13.33
N THR A 170 17.08 12.79 14.27
CA THR A 170 17.80 12.90 15.54
C THR A 170 19.31 12.91 15.34
N SER A 171 19.82 12.05 14.45
CA SER A 171 21.25 12.02 14.11
C SER A 171 21.71 13.31 13.41
N ILE A 172 20.88 13.87 12.52
CA ILE A 172 21.11 15.14 11.84
C ILE A 172 21.08 16.28 12.86
N ALA A 173 20.06 16.35 13.71
CA ALA A 173 19.95 17.37 14.76
C ALA A 173 21.13 17.33 15.73
N THR A 174 21.59 16.14 16.11
CA THR A 174 22.78 15.97 16.96
C THR A 174 24.04 16.45 16.24
N SER A 175 24.18 16.16 14.95
CA SER A 175 25.29 16.60 14.13
C SER A 175 25.28 18.13 13.92
N ILE A 176 24.11 18.72 13.66
CA ILE A 176 23.91 20.17 13.58
C ILE A 176 24.31 20.82 14.90
N LYS A 177 23.87 20.29 16.05
CA LYS A 177 24.22 20.85 17.37
C LYS A 177 25.74 20.92 17.59
N ARG A 178 26.47 19.89 17.19
CA ARG A 178 27.94 19.84 17.28
C ARG A 178 28.59 20.86 16.35
N LEU A 179 28.13 20.96 15.11
CA LEU A 179 28.66 21.91 14.13
C LEU A 179 28.36 23.35 14.55
N SER A 180 27.14 23.64 15.00
CA SER A 180 26.73 24.95 15.50
C SER A 180 27.62 25.41 16.66
N TRP A 181 27.96 24.52 17.60
CA TRP A 181 28.88 24.84 18.71
C TRP A 181 30.26 25.30 18.22
N ILE A 182 30.82 24.61 17.22
CA ILE A 182 32.11 24.97 16.62
C ILE A 182 32.00 26.34 15.94
N THR A 183 30.98 26.56 15.11
CA THR A 183 30.81 27.86 14.44
C THR A 183 30.59 29.01 15.43
N PHE A 184 29.95 28.76 16.57
CA PHE A 184 29.66 29.76 17.58
C PHE A 184 30.92 30.25 18.32
N ILE A 185 31.95 29.41 18.44
CA ILE A 185 33.26 29.76 19.00
C ILE A 185 34.17 30.38 17.93
N PHE A 186 34.21 29.77 16.74
CA PHE A 186 35.17 30.14 15.71
C PHE A 186 34.78 31.39 14.94
N LEU A 187 33.49 31.68 14.74
CA LEU A 187 33.05 32.85 13.98
C LEU A 187 33.43 34.17 14.68
N PRO A 188 33.23 34.36 16.00
CA PRO A 188 33.69 35.55 16.70
C PRO A 188 35.22 35.65 16.77
N ALA A 189 35.92 34.52 16.94
CA ALA A 189 37.38 34.49 16.96
C ALA A 189 37.98 34.87 15.59
N MET A 190 37.40 34.38 14.49
CA MET A 190 37.76 34.77 13.13
C MET A 190 37.47 36.26 12.89
N PHE A 191 36.34 36.79 13.38
CA PHE A 191 36.04 38.21 13.27
C PHE A 191 37.08 39.06 14.02
N ALA A 192 37.41 38.72 15.27
CA ALA A 192 38.45 39.40 16.03
C ALA A 192 39.80 39.34 15.28
N SER A 193 40.23 38.14 14.85
CA SER A 193 41.46 37.98 14.09
C SER A 193 41.48 38.77 12.78
N SER A 194 40.34 38.88 12.08
CA SER A 194 40.22 39.69 10.85
C SER A 194 40.27 41.18 11.14
N LEU A 195 39.70 41.64 12.27
CA LEU A 195 39.66 43.05 12.66
C LEU A 195 41.05 43.56 13.09
N PHE A 196 41.86 42.70 13.69
CA PHE A 196 43.28 42.96 13.97
C PHE A 196 44.21 42.68 12.79
N GLY A 197 43.80 41.84 11.83
CA GLY A 197 44.55 41.53 10.61
C GLY A 197 44.34 42.54 9.48
N MET A 198 43.16 43.18 9.42
CA MET A 198 42.98 44.43 8.66
C MET A 198 43.71 45.53 9.41
N ASN A 199 44.61 46.23 8.73
CA ASN A 199 45.39 47.33 9.28
C ASN A 199 44.49 48.53 9.59
N VAL A 200 43.69 48.43 10.65
CA VAL A 200 42.80 49.51 11.12
C VAL A 200 43.68 50.47 11.94
N ASP A 201 43.76 51.73 11.50
CA ASP A 201 44.54 52.84 12.12
C ASP A 201 44.23 53.11 13.61
N ILE A 202 43.33 52.34 14.23
CA ILE A 202 43.04 52.35 15.68
C ILE A 202 44.15 51.69 16.52
N LEU A 203 45.12 51.00 15.90
CA LEU A 203 46.25 50.35 16.58
C LEU A 203 47.60 51.08 16.40
N GLU A 204 47.61 52.28 15.82
CA GLU A 204 48.84 53.04 15.50
C GLU A 204 49.69 53.34 16.75
N THR A 205 49.09 53.32 17.94
CA THR A 205 49.75 53.50 19.24
C THR A 205 49.98 52.17 19.98
N ASN A 206 50.70 51.24 19.34
CA ASN A 206 51.41 50.11 19.95
C ASN A 206 50.70 49.42 21.15
N PRO A 207 49.51 48.83 20.96
CA PRO A 207 48.81 48.17 22.05
C PRO A 207 49.46 46.82 22.36
N ASP A 208 49.71 46.58 23.64
CA ASP A 208 50.15 45.28 24.15
C ASP A 208 49.28 44.15 23.59
N TRP A 209 49.88 43.01 23.23
CA TRP A 209 49.20 41.77 22.77
C TRP A 209 48.04 41.31 23.69
N ARG A 210 48.01 41.82 24.92
CA ARG A 210 46.94 41.66 25.90
C ARG A 210 45.59 42.24 25.46
N TRP A 211 45.60 43.28 24.61
CA TRP A 211 44.37 43.86 24.06
C TRP A 211 43.66 42.90 23.10
N TYR A 212 44.41 42.08 22.37
CA TYR A 212 43.86 40.99 21.56
C TYR A 212 43.13 39.96 22.44
N LEU A 213 43.75 39.58 23.58
CA LEU A 213 43.12 38.67 24.54
C LEU A 213 41.86 39.27 25.18
N LEU A 214 41.88 40.57 25.52
CA LEU A 214 40.73 41.26 26.11
C LEU A 214 39.56 41.37 25.13
N LEU A 215 39.80 41.80 23.88
CA LEU A 215 38.77 41.91 22.86
C LEU A 215 38.24 40.54 22.43
N GLY A 216 39.14 39.57 22.19
CA GLY A 216 38.76 38.20 21.86
C GLY A 216 37.93 37.54 22.97
N SER A 217 38.38 37.68 24.23
CA SER A 217 37.62 37.19 25.40
C SER A 217 36.29 37.92 25.58
N GLY A 218 36.22 39.21 25.26
CA GLY A 218 34.97 40.00 25.31
C GLY A 218 33.94 39.51 24.29
N PHE A 219 34.37 39.27 23.04
CA PHE A 219 33.50 38.71 22.00
C PHE A 219 33.03 37.29 22.35
N LEU A 220 33.91 36.45 22.92
CA LEU A 220 33.56 35.12 23.41
C LEU A 220 32.57 35.16 24.57
N ALA A 221 32.76 36.08 25.52
CA ALA A 221 31.83 36.26 26.64
C ALA A 221 30.46 36.74 26.15
N LEU A 222 30.43 37.65 25.18
CA LEU A 222 29.20 38.19 24.59
C LEU A 222 28.42 37.11 23.84
N THR A 223 29.10 36.22 23.11
CA THR A 223 28.43 35.08 22.46
C THR A 223 27.90 34.09 23.48
N VAL A 224 28.67 33.73 24.53
CA VAL A 224 28.19 32.85 25.61
C VAL A 224 26.99 33.47 26.36
N LEU A 225 27.00 34.77 26.61
CA LEU A 225 25.88 35.52 27.18
C LEU A 225 24.64 35.47 26.28
N GLY A 226 24.80 35.72 24.98
CA GLY A 226 23.72 35.58 24.01
C GLY A 226 23.13 34.16 23.96
N TRP A 227 23.98 33.14 24.06
CA TRP A 227 23.55 31.74 24.13
C TRP A 227 22.79 31.42 25.42
N LEU A 228 23.27 31.90 26.58
CA LEU A 228 22.59 31.73 27.87
C LEU A 228 21.23 32.42 27.87
N LEU A 229 21.13 33.62 27.32
CA LEU A 229 19.87 34.37 27.18
C LEU A 229 18.88 33.63 26.27
N PHE A 230 19.33 33.10 25.13
CA PHE A 230 18.47 32.31 24.24
C PHE A 230 17.97 31.02 24.91
N LYS A 231 18.86 30.35 25.67
CA LYS A 231 18.52 29.12 26.41
C LYS A 231 17.52 29.38 27.54
N TYR A 232 17.65 30.49 28.26
CA TYR A 232 16.70 30.86 29.32
C TYR A 232 15.39 31.45 28.77
N GLY A 233 15.43 32.13 27.62
CA GLY A 233 14.24 32.64 26.95
C GLY A 233 13.29 31.53 26.47
N GLN A 234 13.82 30.44 25.91
CA GLN A 234 12.99 29.31 25.45
C GLN A 234 12.33 28.50 26.57
N VAL A 235 12.80 28.59 27.82
CA VAL A 235 12.20 27.89 28.96
C VAL A 235 10.94 28.60 29.47
N SER A 236 10.68 29.85 29.04
CA SER A 236 9.55 30.63 29.53
C SER A 236 8.25 30.46 28.73
N ASP A 237 8.26 29.72 27.62
CA ASP A 237 7.06 29.39 26.84
C ASP A 237 6.57 27.96 27.13
N GLY A 238 5.72 27.84 28.16
CA GLY A 238 4.76 26.75 28.35
C GLY A 238 4.43 26.47 29.84
N PRO A 239 3.14 26.39 30.27
CA PRO A 239 1.98 25.96 29.46
C PRO A 239 0.84 27.00 29.36
N LEU A 240 0.18 27.03 28.19
CA LEU A 240 -1.14 27.66 28.02
C LEU A 240 -2.21 26.89 28.82
N PRO A 241 -3.18 27.58 29.45
CA PRO A 241 -4.22 26.94 30.25
C PRO A 241 -5.22 26.20 29.36
N ASN A 242 -5.55 24.99 29.82
CA ASN A 242 -6.60 24.09 29.37
C ASN A 242 -7.81 24.78 28.71
N ALA A 243 -8.06 24.47 27.44
CA ALA A 243 -9.29 24.82 26.74
C ALA A 243 -9.84 23.59 25.99
N SER A 244 -10.80 22.89 26.60
CA SER A 244 -11.98 22.22 26.01
C SER A 244 -12.54 21.22 27.04
N LEU A 245 -13.69 21.50 27.68
CA LEU A 245 -15.02 21.15 27.16
C LEU A 245 -15.12 19.65 26.80
N TYR A 246 -15.55 18.87 27.80
CA TYR A 246 -16.61 17.87 27.67
C TYR A 246 -17.62 18.12 28.79
#